data_AF-A0A7X9E947-F1
#
_entry.id   AF-A0A7X9E947-F1
#
_cell.length_a   1.000
_cell.length_b   1.000
_cell.length_c   1.000
_cell.angle_alpha   90.00
_cell.angle_beta   90.00
_cell.angle_gamma   90.00
#
_symmetry.space_group_name_H-M   'P 1'
#
loop_
_entity.id
_entity.type
_entity.pdbx_description
1 polymer ?
#
loop_
_entity_poly.entity_id
_entity_poly.type
_entity_poly.pdbx_seq_one_letter_code
_entity_poly.pdbx_strand_id
1 'polypeptide(L)'
;KVTPTYISDYTVTESDVTSHQAALSITESQISDLGNYIETETDPAVAANFDFTDAANGDLLQFNGTKWVKVTPTYISDYTVTESDVTSHQAALSITESQISDLGNYIETETDPSVPIGTQIGEMQYWNGTAWVTVAATENEGATLQMIGGIPTWVGGTPPTPNVTNPTTGKIWMDRNLGASQVATSSTDANAYGDLYQWGRAADGHESRTSATTSTNATSAVPNDGNAWDGFFITEGSYPYDWLTPQDDNLWQGVSGTNNPCPSGYRLPTEAEWEAERTSWSSNNAAGAFASPLKLPVAGNRNNSNGSLDNVGSYGNYWSSTVDGTYSRNLDFYGSNAIMNSNYRAYGGSVRCLKD
;
A
#
# COMPACT_ATOMS: atom_id res chain seq x y z
N LYS A 1 -2.71 -125.11 -93.79
CA LYS A 1 -3.27 -125.61 -92.51
C LYS A 1 -2.23 -125.32 -91.45
N VAL A 2 -2.38 -124.25 -90.66
CA VAL A 2 -1.53 -123.98 -89.49
C VAL A 2 -2.40 -124.28 -88.27
N THR A 3 -1.99 -125.25 -87.48
CA THR A 3 -2.63 -125.59 -86.21
C THR A 3 -1.83 -124.91 -85.09
N PRO A 4 -2.46 -124.34 -84.05
CA PRO A 4 -1.81 -123.41 -83.13
C PRO A 4 -1.03 -124.12 -82.02
N THR A 5 0.05 -123.47 -81.59
CA THR A 5 0.85 -123.80 -80.40
C THR A 5 0.30 -123.08 -79.17
N TYR A 6 0.06 -123.82 -78.09
CA TYR A 6 -0.13 -123.26 -76.75
C TYR A 6 1.15 -123.49 -75.93
N ILE A 7 1.64 -122.46 -75.26
CA ILE A 7 2.70 -122.55 -74.25
C ILE A 7 2.03 -123.06 -72.96
N SER A 8 2.42 -124.24 -72.49
CA SER A 8 1.82 -124.90 -71.33
C SER A 8 2.60 -124.72 -70.01
N ASP A 9 3.77 -124.06 -70.01
CA ASP A 9 4.76 -124.34 -68.96
C ASP A 9 5.33 -123.10 -68.21
N TYR A 10 4.60 -121.98 -68.10
CA TYR A 10 5.06 -120.88 -67.23
C TYR A 10 4.50 -121.01 -65.80
N THR A 11 5.40 -121.10 -64.81
CA THR A 11 5.08 -121.14 -63.38
C THR A 11 5.32 -119.75 -62.77
N VAL A 12 4.29 -119.19 -62.13
CA VAL A 12 4.37 -117.88 -61.45
C VAL A 12 5.35 -117.94 -60.28
N THR A 13 6.32 -117.05 -60.27
CA THR A 13 7.39 -116.95 -59.26
C THR A 13 7.06 -115.94 -58.15
N GLU A 14 7.82 -115.96 -57.05
CA GLU A 14 7.68 -114.97 -55.97
C GLU A 14 7.94 -113.53 -56.45
N SER A 15 8.79 -113.32 -57.46
CA SER A 15 9.00 -111.98 -58.05
C SER A 15 7.78 -111.49 -58.81
N ASP A 16 7.01 -112.40 -59.42
CA ASP A 16 5.78 -112.06 -60.12
C ASP A 16 4.70 -111.63 -59.12
N VAL A 17 4.61 -112.30 -57.97
CA VAL A 17 3.70 -111.92 -56.87
C VAL A 17 4.12 -110.60 -56.23
N THR A 18 5.42 -110.38 -56.01
CA THR A 18 5.94 -109.13 -55.43
C THR A 18 5.72 -107.94 -56.37
N SER A 19 5.94 -108.12 -57.67
CA SER A 19 5.62 -107.10 -58.69
C SER A 19 4.11 -106.81 -58.75
N HIS A 20 3.28 -107.82 -58.56
CA HIS A 20 1.82 -107.64 -58.49
C HIS A 20 1.38 -106.92 -57.21
N GLN A 21 2.01 -107.20 -56.06
CA GLN A 21 1.73 -106.49 -54.79
C GLN A 21 2.21 -105.03 -54.80
N ALA A 22 3.35 -104.74 -55.42
CA ALA A 22 3.80 -103.35 -55.61
C ALA A 22 2.85 -102.55 -56.52
N ALA A 23 2.13 -103.21 -57.42
CA ALA A 23 1.11 -102.61 -58.27
C ALA A 23 -0.27 -102.45 -57.59
N LEU A 24 -0.46 -102.98 -56.38
CA LEU A 24 -1.73 -102.95 -55.63
C LEU A 24 -1.81 -101.80 -54.61
N SER A 25 -0.80 -100.91 -54.52
CA SER A 25 -0.94 -99.69 -53.71
C SER A 25 -1.79 -98.67 -54.46
N ILE A 26 -3.00 -98.40 -53.96
CA ILE A 26 -3.85 -97.31 -54.43
C ILE A 26 -3.48 -96.04 -53.66
N THR A 27 -2.97 -95.05 -54.37
CA THR A 27 -2.64 -93.70 -53.89
C THR A 27 -3.85 -92.77 -54.06
N GLU A 28 -3.86 -91.63 -53.35
CA GLU A 28 -4.96 -90.67 -53.39
C GLU A 28 -5.37 -90.25 -54.80
N SER A 29 -4.41 -90.16 -55.72
CA SER A 29 -4.63 -89.82 -57.13
C SER A 29 -5.39 -90.90 -57.93
N GLN A 30 -5.45 -92.13 -57.42
CA GLN A 30 -6.13 -93.28 -58.05
C GLN A 30 -7.57 -93.44 -57.56
N ILE A 31 -8.02 -92.63 -56.60
CA ILE A 31 -9.38 -92.62 -56.08
C ILE A 31 -10.09 -91.38 -56.66
N SER A 32 -10.82 -91.56 -57.76
CA SER A 32 -11.42 -90.46 -58.52
C SER A 32 -12.49 -89.67 -57.75
N ASP A 33 -13.02 -90.22 -56.65
CA ASP A 33 -14.03 -89.62 -55.79
C ASP A 33 -13.49 -89.13 -54.44
N LEU A 34 -12.17 -89.21 -54.19
CA LEU A 34 -11.57 -88.82 -52.91
C LEU A 34 -11.66 -87.31 -52.61
N GLY A 35 -11.83 -86.48 -53.65
CA GLY A 35 -12.02 -85.03 -53.53
C GLY A 35 -13.48 -84.57 -53.38
N ASN A 36 -14.46 -85.48 -53.32
CA ASN A 36 -15.88 -85.11 -53.20
C ASN A 36 -16.37 -84.99 -51.74
N TYR A 37 -15.48 -84.72 -50.78
CA TYR A 37 -15.89 -84.28 -49.45
C TYR A 37 -16.19 -82.77 -49.52
N ILE A 38 -17.46 -82.45 -49.77
CA ILE A 38 -18.15 -81.16 -49.51
C ILE A 38 -17.20 -79.96 -49.26
N GLU A 39 -16.79 -79.26 -50.32
CA GLU A 39 -16.11 -77.95 -50.21
C GLU A 39 -17.09 -76.79 -49.96
N THR A 40 -18.39 -77.07 -49.97
CA THR A 40 -19.47 -76.07 -49.83
C THR A 40 -20.43 -76.51 -48.74
N GLU A 41 -20.52 -75.72 -47.68
CA GLU A 41 -21.49 -75.97 -46.62
C GLU A 41 -22.93 -75.93 -47.20
N THR A 42 -23.69 -76.99 -46.95
CA THR A 42 -25.07 -77.18 -47.41
C THR A 42 -26.11 -77.13 -46.28
N ASP A 43 -25.75 -76.84 -45.02
CA ASP A 43 -26.73 -76.61 -43.96
C ASP A 43 -27.63 -75.41 -44.35
N PRO A 44 -28.93 -75.66 -44.55
CA PRO A 44 -29.88 -74.61 -44.90
C PRO A 44 -29.89 -73.47 -43.88
N ALA A 45 -29.55 -73.73 -42.61
CA ALA A 45 -29.49 -72.72 -41.56
C ALA A 45 -28.31 -71.74 -41.74
N VAL A 46 -27.18 -72.21 -42.26
CA VAL A 46 -26.02 -71.34 -42.54
C VAL A 46 -26.31 -70.46 -43.75
N ALA A 47 -26.79 -71.06 -44.85
CA ALA A 47 -27.16 -70.31 -46.06
C ALA A 47 -28.34 -69.33 -45.83
N ALA A 48 -29.27 -69.67 -44.93
CA ALA A 48 -30.39 -68.80 -44.58
C ALA A 48 -29.94 -67.59 -43.74
N ASN A 49 -28.97 -67.76 -42.85
CA ASN A 49 -28.62 -66.74 -41.85
C ASN A 49 -27.32 -65.99 -42.13
N PHE A 50 -26.45 -66.51 -42.99
CA PHE A 50 -25.15 -65.92 -43.31
C PHE A 50 -25.00 -65.69 -44.81
N ASP A 51 -24.30 -64.62 -45.16
CA ASP A 51 -23.85 -64.31 -46.51
C ASP A 51 -22.36 -63.96 -46.44
N PHE A 52 -21.54 -64.93 -46.86
CA PHE A 52 -20.08 -64.83 -46.85
C PHE A 52 -19.53 -64.30 -48.18
N THR A 53 -20.38 -63.73 -49.05
CA THR A 53 -19.91 -63.10 -50.29
C THR A 53 -18.86 -62.04 -49.92
N ASP A 54 -17.68 -62.16 -50.53
CA ASP A 54 -16.50 -61.30 -50.30
C ASP A 54 -15.87 -61.35 -48.87
N ALA A 55 -16.27 -62.31 -48.02
CA ALA A 55 -15.69 -62.52 -46.70
C ALA A 55 -14.49 -63.48 -46.74
N ALA A 56 -13.40 -63.07 -46.08
CA ALA A 56 -12.21 -63.88 -45.84
C ALA A 56 -12.09 -64.22 -44.35
N ASN A 57 -11.22 -65.18 -44.03
CA ASN A 57 -10.95 -65.55 -42.65
C ASN A 57 -10.41 -64.34 -41.85
N GLY A 58 -11.08 -63.98 -40.75
CA GLY A 58 -10.75 -62.81 -39.92
C GLY A 58 -11.62 -61.57 -40.16
N ASP A 59 -12.48 -61.57 -41.19
CA ASP A 59 -13.43 -60.48 -41.41
C ASP A 59 -14.55 -60.47 -40.36
N LEU A 60 -15.04 -59.27 -40.05
CA LEU A 60 -16.20 -59.07 -39.18
C LEU A 60 -17.50 -59.19 -39.98
N LEU A 61 -18.48 -59.88 -39.42
CA LEU A 61 -19.84 -59.94 -39.94
C LEU A 61 -20.79 -59.15 -39.04
N GLN A 62 -21.73 -58.41 -39.63
CA GLN A 62 -22.79 -57.70 -38.93
C GLN A 62 -24.16 -58.11 -39.47
N PHE A 63 -25.12 -58.31 -38.57
CA PHE A 63 -26.50 -58.63 -38.95
C PHE A 63 -27.18 -57.41 -39.58
N ASN A 64 -27.60 -57.53 -40.84
CA ASN A 64 -28.26 -56.44 -41.58
C ASN A 64 -29.79 -56.41 -41.42
N GLY A 65 -30.33 -57.17 -40.47
CA GLY A 65 -31.77 -57.36 -40.28
C GLY A 65 -32.32 -58.62 -40.96
N THR A 66 -31.58 -59.23 -41.88
CA THR A 66 -31.97 -60.49 -42.56
C THR A 66 -30.88 -61.56 -42.48
N LYS A 67 -29.63 -61.19 -42.73
CA LYS A 67 -28.45 -62.08 -42.68
C LYS A 67 -27.27 -61.40 -42.02
N TRP A 68 -26.32 -62.19 -41.54
CA TRP A 68 -24.97 -61.75 -41.18
C TRP A 68 -24.14 -61.59 -42.46
N VAL A 69 -23.74 -60.35 -42.75
CA VAL A 69 -22.96 -59.95 -43.95
C VAL A 69 -21.64 -59.32 -43.53
N LYS A 70 -20.62 -59.37 -44.39
CA LYS A 70 -19.35 -58.69 -44.15
C LYS A 70 -19.56 -57.20 -43.91
N VAL A 71 -18.91 -56.68 -42.88
CA VAL A 71 -18.80 -55.23 -42.63
C VAL A 71 -17.35 -54.83 -42.61
N THR A 72 -17.03 -53.71 -43.26
CA THR A 72 -15.76 -53.00 -43.06
C THR A 72 -16.08 -51.78 -42.18
N PRO A 73 -15.75 -51.82 -40.87
CA PRO A 73 -16.02 -50.68 -39.99
C PRO A 73 -15.35 -49.43 -40.53
N THR A 74 -16.08 -48.30 -40.55
CA THR A 74 -15.54 -46.99 -40.96
C THR A 74 -14.88 -46.24 -39.81
N TYR A 75 -14.92 -46.79 -38.60
CA TYR A 75 -14.20 -46.28 -37.44
C TYR A 75 -12.94 -47.08 -37.19
N ILE A 76 -11.88 -46.35 -36.83
CA ILE A 76 -10.50 -46.83 -36.71
C ILE A 76 -10.43 -48.04 -35.77
N SER A 77 -10.20 -49.23 -36.31
CA SER A 77 -9.95 -50.46 -35.54
C SER A 77 -8.50 -50.62 -35.09
N ASP A 78 -7.61 -49.72 -35.51
CA ASP A 78 -6.15 -49.95 -35.48
C ASP A 78 -5.37 -48.87 -34.69
N TYR A 79 -6.07 -47.92 -34.03
CA TYR A 79 -5.40 -46.86 -33.28
C TYR A 79 -5.17 -47.26 -31.84
N THR A 80 -3.90 -47.43 -31.48
CA THR A 80 -3.48 -47.58 -30.08
C THR A 80 -3.33 -46.19 -29.48
N VAL A 81 -4.14 -45.88 -28.46
CA VAL A 81 -3.99 -44.64 -27.68
C VAL A 81 -2.58 -44.61 -27.05
N THR A 82 -1.77 -43.65 -27.46
CA THR A 82 -0.41 -43.47 -26.98
C THR A 82 -0.38 -42.56 -25.75
N GLU A 83 0.71 -42.60 -24.98
CA GLU A 83 0.94 -41.66 -23.88
C GLU A 83 0.90 -40.18 -24.34
N SER A 84 1.31 -39.92 -25.59
CA SER A 84 1.19 -38.63 -26.26
C SER A 84 -0.26 -38.16 -26.37
N ASP A 85 -1.18 -39.06 -26.71
CA ASP A 85 -2.60 -38.76 -26.84
C ASP A 85 -3.20 -38.42 -25.48
N VAL A 86 -2.83 -39.18 -24.45
CA VAL A 86 -3.26 -38.93 -23.07
C VAL A 86 -2.72 -37.59 -22.57
N THR A 87 -1.46 -37.30 -22.83
CA THR A 87 -0.82 -36.04 -22.41
C THR A 87 -1.44 -34.84 -23.11
N SER A 88 -1.71 -34.96 -24.42
CA SER A 88 -2.39 -33.91 -25.19
C SER A 88 -3.82 -33.67 -24.69
N HIS A 89 -4.53 -34.74 -24.35
CA HIS A 89 -5.87 -34.65 -23.76
C HIS A 89 -5.83 -34.03 -22.35
N GLN A 90 -4.86 -34.38 -21.52
CA GLN A 90 -4.66 -33.77 -20.20
C GLN A 90 -4.29 -32.29 -20.27
N ALA A 91 -3.43 -31.89 -21.21
CA ALA A 91 -3.10 -30.48 -21.43
C ALA A 91 -4.34 -29.67 -21.85
N ALA A 92 -5.22 -30.27 -22.68
CA ALA A 92 -6.49 -29.66 -23.08
C ALA A 92 -7.52 -29.57 -21.94
N LEU A 93 -7.40 -30.42 -20.92
CA LEU A 93 -8.26 -30.40 -19.72
C LEU A 93 -7.73 -29.50 -18.60
N SER A 94 -6.47 -29.04 -18.67
CA SER A 94 -5.94 -28.12 -17.67
C SER A 94 -6.60 -26.76 -17.80
N ILE A 95 -7.28 -26.31 -16.75
CA ILE A 95 -7.87 -24.98 -16.65
C ILE A 95 -6.89 -24.09 -15.89
N THR A 96 -6.45 -23.02 -16.54
CA THR A 96 -5.62 -21.95 -15.97
C THR A 96 -6.50 -20.84 -15.39
N GLU A 97 -5.94 -20.02 -14.49
CA GLU A 97 -6.65 -18.92 -13.83
C GLU A 97 -7.34 -17.98 -14.84
N SER A 98 -6.75 -17.76 -16.02
CA SER A 98 -7.31 -16.92 -17.08
C SER A 98 -8.56 -17.52 -17.76
N GLN A 99 -8.82 -18.81 -17.59
CA GLN A 99 -9.98 -19.50 -18.14
C GLN A 99 -11.19 -19.50 -17.18
N ILE A 100 -11.01 -19.06 -15.93
CA ILE A 100 -12.05 -18.96 -14.93
C ILE A 100 -12.53 -17.50 -14.88
N SER A 101 -13.59 -17.19 -15.62
CA SER A 101 -14.08 -15.82 -15.84
C SER A 101 -14.51 -15.09 -14.56
N ASP A 102 -14.84 -15.83 -13.51
CA ASP A 102 -15.31 -15.31 -12.23
C ASP A 102 -14.27 -15.43 -11.10
N LEU A 103 -13.04 -15.88 -11.37
CA LEU A 103 -12.01 -16.07 -10.34
C LEU A 103 -11.69 -14.77 -9.58
N GLY A 104 -11.62 -13.65 -10.29
CA GLY A 104 -11.38 -12.33 -9.68
C GLY A 104 -12.49 -11.89 -8.72
N ASN A 105 -13.73 -12.35 -8.91
CA ASN A 105 -14.84 -12.00 -8.02
C ASN A 105 -14.74 -12.68 -6.65
N TYR A 106 -14.07 -13.83 -6.56
CA TYR A 106 -13.93 -14.59 -5.31
C TYR A 106 -12.67 -14.23 -4.49
N ILE A 107 -11.65 -13.64 -5.12
CA ILE A 107 -10.35 -13.42 -4.48
C ILE A 107 -10.16 -11.96 -4.00
N GLU A 108 -10.80 -10.97 -4.62
CA GLU A 108 -10.44 -9.57 -4.38
C GLU A 108 -11.43 -8.75 -3.54
N THR A 109 -12.61 -9.29 -3.20
CA THR A 109 -13.59 -8.56 -2.39
C THR A 109 -14.25 -9.44 -1.35
N GLU A 110 -13.50 -9.73 -0.28
CA GLU A 110 -14.15 -10.11 0.99
C GLU A 110 -14.84 -8.85 1.52
N THR A 111 -16.16 -8.84 1.39
CA THR A 111 -17.03 -7.84 2.01
C THR A 111 -17.83 -8.57 3.07
N ASP A 112 -17.19 -8.96 4.18
CA ASP A 112 -17.96 -9.37 5.35
C ASP A 112 -18.74 -8.16 5.89
N PRO A 113 -20.08 -8.12 5.75
CA PRO A 113 -20.88 -7.00 6.26
C PRO A 113 -20.81 -6.89 7.79
N SER A 114 -20.26 -7.88 8.49
CA SER A 114 -20.04 -7.87 9.94
C SER A 114 -18.76 -7.15 10.38
N VAL A 115 -17.86 -6.84 9.44
CA VAL A 115 -16.67 -6.02 9.68
C VAL A 115 -16.94 -4.60 9.16
N PRO A 116 -17.08 -3.60 10.05
CA PRO A 116 -17.20 -2.20 9.64
C PRO A 116 -16.08 -1.79 8.68
N ILE A 117 -16.42 -1.09 7.59
CA ILE A 117 -15.42 -0.51 6.70
C ILE A 117 -14.79 0.68 7.43
N GLY A 118 -13.44 0.73 7.50
CA GLY A 118 -12.73 1.91 7.98
C GLY A 118 -13.00 3.09 7.05
N THR A 119 -13.56 4.17 7.60
CA THR A 119 -13.94 5.38 6.85
C THR A 119 -12.91 6.49 6.99
N GLN A 120 -12.01 6.40 7.97
CA GLN A 120 -10.99 7.42 8.26
C GLN A 120 -9.63 6.80 8.59
N ILE A 121 -8.56 7.53 8.28
CA ILE A 121 -7.19 7.15 8.63
C ILE A 121 -7.05 7.13 10.16
N GLY A 122 -6.47 6.06 10.70
CA GLY A 122 -6.23 5.91 12.14
C GLY A 122 -7.39 5.26 12.91
N GLU A 123 -8.50 4.91 12.24
CA GLU A 123 -9.54 4.08 12.86
C GLU A 123 -8.99 2.69 13.16
N MET A 124 -9.21 2.24 14.40
CA MET A 124 -8.90 0.88 14.83
C MET A 124 -10.19 0.12 15.12
N GLN A 125 -10.17 -1.20 14.96
CA GLN A 125 -11.30 -2.05 15.34
C GLN A 125 -10.83 -3.15 16.30
N TYR A 126 -11.68 -3.53 17.24
CA TYR A 126 -11.43 -4.65 18.14
C TYR A 126 -12.65 -5.58 18.22
N TRP A 127 -12.39 -6.88 18.36
CA TRP A 127 -13.43 -7.86 18.60
C TRP A 127 -13.78 -7.91 20.08
N ASN A 128 -15.03 -7.62 20.43
CA ASN A 128 -15.48 -7.63 21.83
C ASN A 128 -16.00 -9.00 22.31
N GLY A 129 -15.91 -10.03 21.49
CA GLY A 129 -16.49 -11.36 21.74
C GLY A 129 -17.78 -11.65 20.97
N THR A 130 -18.45 -10.63 20.44
CA THR A 130 -19.73 -10.75 19.73
C THR A 130 -19.83 -9.94 18.43
N ALA A 131 -19.11 -8.83 18.34
CA ALA A 131 -19.05 -7.99 17.15
C ALA A 131 -17.69 -7.28 17.07
N TRP A 132 -17.33 -6.84 15.86
CA TRP A 132 -16.27 -5.88 15.65
C TRP A 132 -16.74 -4.48 16.06
N VAL A 133 -15.94 -3.79 16.85
CA VAL A 133 -16.25 -2.46 17.39
C VAL A 133 -15.13 -1.49 17.00
N THR A 134 -15.51 -0.34 16.44
CA THR A 134 -14.58 0.74 16.12
C THR A 134 -14.12 1.46 17.38
N VAL A 135 -12.81 1.58 17.55
CA VAL A 135 -12.15 2.46 18.51
C VAL A 135 -11.91 3.78 17.78
N ALA A 136 -12.67 4.82 18.13
CA ALA A 136 -12.47 6.15 17.57
C ALA A 136 -11.03 6.61 17.82
N ALA A 137 -10.40 7.23 16.81
CA ALA A 137 -9.12 7.88 17.00
C ALA A 137 -9.26 9.00 18.03
N THR A 138 -8.20 9.21 18.82
CA THR A 138 -8.11 10.36 19.72
C THR A 138 -7.44 11.52 19.00
N GLU A 139 -7.96 12.72 19.18
CA GLU A 139 -7.30 13.95 18.70
C GLU A 139 -6.12 14.35 19.59
N ASN A 140 -6.07 13.82 20.83
CA ASN A 140 -5.04 14.17 21.79
C ASN A 140 -3.67 13.62 21.39
N GLU A 141 -2.68 14.50 21.21
CA GLU A 141 -1.29 14.11 20.94
C GLU A 141 -0.68 13.44 22.19
N GLY A 142 0.07 12.35 21.96
CA GLY A 142 0.72 11.58 23.03
C GLY A 142 -0.21 10.68 23.85
N ALA A 143 -1.48 10.57 23.48
CA ALA A 143 -2.39 9.59 24.08
C ALA A 143 -1.92 8.16 23.79
N THR A 144 -2.07 7.28 24.78
CA THR A 144 -1.70 5.86 24.66
C THR A 144 -2.93 4.99 24.74
N LEU A 145 -2.98 3.92 23.94
CA LEU A 145 -4.07 2.96 24.00
C LEU A 145 -3.80 1.97 25.14
N GLN A 146 -4.75 1.86 26.06
CA GLN A 146 -4.68 0.93 27.20
C GLN A 146 -5.91 0.04 27.25
N MET A 147 -5.76 -1.17 27.78
CA MET A 147 -6.88 -2.08 28.02
C MET A 147 -7.49 -1.80 29.38
N ILE A 148 -8.62 -1.09 29.43
CA ILE A 148 -9.34 -0.81 30.66
C ILE A 148 -10.57 -1.73 30.71
N GLY A 149 -10.58 -2.67 31.65
CA GLY A 149 -11.69 -3.63 31.75
C GLY A 149 -11.87 -4.52 30.52
N GLY A 150 -10.80 -4.78 29.77
CA GLY A 150 -10.85 -5.57 28.53
C GLY A 150 -11.26 -4.78 27.28
N ILE A 151 -11.44 -3.45 27.40
CA ILE A 151 -11.81 -2.56 26.29
C ILE A 151 -10.60 -1.67 25.93
N PRO A 152 -10.17 -1.62 24.65
CA PRO A 152 -9.15 -0.67 24.21
C PRO A 152 -9.66 0.77 24.38
N THR A 153 -8.98 1.55 25.20
CA THR A 153 -9.36 2.91 25.59
C THR A 153 -8.16 3.83 25.48
N TRP A 154 -8.32 5.00 24.84
CA TRP A 154 -7.28 6.03 24.81
C TRP A 154 -7.15 6.68 26.19
N VAL A 155 -5.93 6.75 26.70
CA VAL A 155 -5.61 7.33 28.01
C VAL A 155 -4.52 8.37 27.87
N GLY A 156 -4.75 9.51 28.52
CA GLY A 156 -3.82 10.63 28.55
C GLY A 156 -3.82 11.42 27.23
N GLY A 157 -2.66 12.01 26.94
CA GLY A 157 -2.48 12.98 25.86
C GLY A 157 -3.03 14.36 26.20
N THR A 158 -2.65 15.33 25.37
CA THR A 158 -3.15 16.69 25.43
C THR A 158 -3.90 17.03 24.16
N PRO A 159 -4.99 17.82 24.20
CA PRO A 159 -5.60 18.35 23.01
C PRO A 159 -4.54 18.92 22.07
N PRO A 160 -4.63 18.64 20.76
CA PRO A 160 -3.58 19.04 19.83
C PRO A 160 -3.49 20.56 19.86
N THR A 161 -2.26 21.07 19.85
CA THR A 161 -2.06 22.52 19.76
C THR A 161 -2.75 23.01 18.47
N PRO A 162 -3.72 23.94 18.56
CA PRO A 162 -4.42 24.44 17.38
C PRO A 162 -3.43 24.98 16.36
N ASN A 163 -3.53 24.47 15.12
CA ASN A 163 -2.54 24.73 14.08
C ASN A 163 -3.19 24.99 12.72
N VAL A 164 -2.41 25.59 11.84
CA VAL A 164 -2.77 25.91 10.46
C VAL A 164 -1.61 25.57 9.53
N THR A 165 -1.93 24.93 8.41
CA THR A 165 -0.94 24.63 7.36
C THR A 165 -0.94 25.74 6.34
N ASN A 166 0.24 26.27 6.01
CA ASN A 166 0.40 27.08 4.81
C ASN A 166 0.52 26.13 3.60
N PRO A 167 -0.44 26.13 2.65
CA PRO A 167 -0.44 25.18 1.54
C PRO A 167 0.68 25.43 0.52
N THR A 168 1.26 26.63 0.49
CA THR A 168 2.37 26.99 -0.39
C THR A 168 3.70 26.46 0.14
N THR A 169 3.95 26.56 1.44
CA THR A 169 5.21 26.11 2.06
C THR A 169 5.14 24.69 2.61
N GLY A 170 3.94 24.15 2.83
CA GLY A 170 3.71 22.86 3.50
C GLY A 170 4.00 22.88 5.00
N LYS A 171 4.36 24.04 5.57
CA LYS A 171 4.69 24.19 6.99
C LYS A 171 3.43 24.30 7.84
N ILE A 172 3.50 23.71 9.02
CA ILE A 172 2.43 23.73 10.03
C ILE A 172 2.82 24.74 11.11
N TRP A 173 1.92 25.66 11.40
CA TRP A 173 2.12 26.76 12.34
C TRP A 173 1.06 26.72 13.41
N MET A 174 1.30 27.30 14.59
CA MET A 174 0.20 27.60 15.51
C MET A 174 -0.82 28.53 14.83
N ASP A 175 -2.12 28.31 15.08
CA ASP A 175 -3.20 29.10 14.48
C ASP A 175 -3.30 30.52 15.06
N ARG A 176 -2.65 30.78 16.21
CA ARG A 176 -2.56 32.08 16.89
C ARG A 176 -1.17 32.35 17.46
N ASN A 177 -0.91 33.62 17.82
CA ASN A 177 0.34 34.00 18.48
C ASN A 177 0.44 33.32 19.84
N LEU A 178 1.66 33.06 20.31
CA LEU A 178 1.86 32.54 21.65
C LEU A 178 1.33 33.57 22.68
N GLY A 179 0.54 33.10 23.66
CA GLY A 179 -0.18 33.97 24.61
C GLY A 179 -1.51 34.55 24.10
N ALA A 180 -1.90 34.31 22.84
CA ALA A 180 -3.17 34.81 22.31
C ALA A 180 -4.36 33.93 22.70
N SER A 181 -5.50 34.56 22.97
CA SER A 181 -6.73 33.86 23.35
C SER A 181 -7.54 33.33 22.15
N GLN A 182 -7.34 33.91 20.96
CA GLN A 182 -8.07 33.51 19.75
C GLN A 182 -7.24 33.67 18.47
N VAL A 183 -7.69 33.00 17.41
CA VAL A 183 -7.24 33.27 16.03
C VAL A 183 -7.70 34.67 15.63
N ALA A 184 -6.82 35.42 14.96
CA ALA A 184 -7.13 36.79 14.56
C ALA A 184 -8.37 36.86 13.66
N THR A 185 -9.33 37.70 14.06
CA THR A 185 -10.52 38.03 13.27
C THR A 185 -10.34 39.29 12.41
N SER A 186 -9.36 40.13 12.77
CA SER A 186 -8.87 41.27 12.01
C SER A 186 -7.36 41.46 12.27
N SER A 187 -6.67 42.26 11.45
CA SER A 187 -5.25 42.56 11.69
C SER A 187 -5.01 43.30 13.03
N THR A 188 -6.03 43.98 13.56
CA THR A 188 -5.97 44.76 14.81
C THR A 188 -6.72 44.11 15.96
N ASP A 189 -6.96 42.80 15.88
CA ASP A 189 -7.64 42.02 16.92
C ASP A 189 -6.75 41.87 18.17
N ALA A 190 -7.03 42.68 19.20
CA ALA A 190 -6.24 42.71 20.42
C ALA A 190 -6.17 41.36 21.15
N ASN A 191 -7.21 40.53 21.05
CA ASN A 191 -7.26 39.21 21.68
C ASN A 191 -6.37 38.18 20.95
N ALA A 192 -5.94 38.49 19.73
CA ALA A 192 -5.08 37.66 18.90
C ALA A 192 -3.60 38.09 18.92
N TYR A 193 -3.28 39.23 19.54
CA TYR A 193 -1.93 39.78 19.55
C TYR A 193 -0.91 38.90 20.28
N GLY A 194 -1.34 38.17 21.31
CA GLY A 194 -0.44 37.35 22.13
C GLY A 194 0.53 38.18 22.96
N ASP A 195 1.51 37.52 23.56
CA ASP A 195 2.51 38.13 24.43
C ASP A 195 3.76 38.61 23.66
N LEU A 196 4.65 39.35 24.34
CA LEU A 196 5.83 39.98 23.75
C LEU A 196 7.11 39.55 24.47
N TYR A 197 7.84 38.63 23.86
CA TYR A 197 8.98 37.94 24.45
C TYR A 197 10.30 38.67 24.15
N GLN A 198 11.22 38.67 25.11
CA GLN A 198 12.61 39.04 24.86
C GLN A 198 13.37 37.84 24.26
N TRP A 199 14.19 38.10 23.25
CA TRP A 199 14.74 37.02 22.44
C TRP A 199 15.62 36.07 23.26
N GLY A 200 15.32 34.77 23.24
CA GLY A 200 16.08 33.76 23.99
C GLY A 200 15.61 33.56 25.44
N ARG A 201 14.69 34.37 25.95
CA ARG A 201 14.22 34.25 27.34
C ARG A 201 13.04 33.27 27.45
N ALA A 202 13.07 32.40 28.46
CA ALA A 202 11.93 31.55 28.77
C ALA A 202 10.76 32.39 29.30
N ALA A 203 9.53 31.89 29.12
CA ALA A 203 8.36 32.51 29.71
C ALA A 203 8.45 32.46 31.23
N ASP A 204 8.43 33.62 31.87
CA ASP A 204 8.52 33.77 33.32
C ASP A 204 7.63 34.90 33.85
N GLY A 205 6.76 35.44 32.99
CA GLY A 205 5.88 36.56 33.27
C GLY A 205 6.34 37.87 32.62
N HIS A 206 7.61 37.98 32.21
CA HIS A 206 8.10 39.18 31.55
C HIS A 206 7.38 39.47 30.23
N GLU A 207 6.96 38.42 29.52
CA GLU A 207 6.35 38.48 28.20
C GLU A 207 4.98 39.17 28.21
N SER A 208 4.34 39.21 29.38
CA SER A 208 3.06 39.87 29.54
C SER A 208 3.18 41.34 29.14
N ARG A 209 2.25 41.79 28.30
CA ARG A 209 2.17 43.19 27.85
C ARG A 209 2.05 44.20 28.99
N THR A 210 1.65 43.75 30.17
CA THR A 210 1.44 44.57 31.37
C THR A 210 2.42 44.25 32.50
N SER A 211 3.44 43.40 32.28
CA SER A 211 4.44 43.12 33.31
C SER A 211 5.17 44.41 33.69
N ALA A 212 5.60 44.52 34.94
CA ALA A 212 6.45 45.62 35.36
C ALA A 212 7.82 45.55 34.68
N THR A 213 8.57 46.64 34.73
CA THR A 213 9.91 46.73 34.14
C THR A 213 11.00 46.71 35.22
N THR A 214 12.20 46.33 34.82
CA THR A 214 13.42 46.44 35.64
C THR A 214 14.59 46.85 34.76
N SER A 215 15.52 47.66 35.29
CA SER A 215 16.80 47.93 34.63
C SER A 215 17.92 47.01 35.13
N THR A 216 17.61 46.02 35.98
CA THR A 216 18.55 44.99 36.39
C THR A 216 18.66 43.96 35.28
N ASN A 217 19.78 43.94 34.57
CA ASN A 217 20.08 42.96 33.53
C ASN A 217 20.25 41.55 34.14
N ALA A 218 19.92 40.51 33.36
CA ALA A 218 20.11 39.13 33.79
C ALA A 218 21.56 38.68 33.64
N THR A 219 22.01 37.83 34.57
CA THR A 219 23.34 37.20 34.53
C THR A 219 23.27 35.68 34.35
N SER A 220 22.05 35.16 34.14
CA SER A 220 21.73 33.75 33.95
C SER A 220 20.49 33.66 33.07
N ALA A 221 20.44 32.64 32.21
CA ALA A 221 19.28 32.37 31.36
C ALA A 221 18.19 31.53 32.05
N VAL A 222 18.39 31.14 33.31
CA VAL A 222 17.46 30.30 34.08
C VAL A 222 16.28 31.15 34.57
N PRO A 223 15.04 30.86 34.15
CA PRO A 223 13.86 31.62 34.59
C PRO A 223 13.50 31.30 36.05
N ASN A 224 12.93 32.28 36.76
CA ASN A 224 12.32 32.10 38.10
C ASN A 224 13.27 31.48 39.17
N ASP A 225 14.55 31.85 39.14
CA ASP A 225 15.57 31.35 40.08
C ASP A 225 15.75 32.26 41.32
N GLY A 226 14.77 33.15 41.58
CA GLY A 226 14.78 34.09 42.69
C GLY A 226 15.58 35.36 42.40
N ASN A 227 15.81 35.68 41.13
CA ASN A 227 16.52 36.89 40.72
C ASN A 227 15.61 38.12 40.80
N ALA A 228 16.21 39.29 41.00
CA ALA A 228 15.48 40.57 41.05
C ALA A 228 14.80 40.96 39.71
N TRP A 229 15.11 40.25 38.63
CA TRP A 229 14.56 40.48 37.28
C TRP A 229 13.52 39.45 36.85
N ASP A 230 13.26 38.41 37.67
CA ASP A 230 12.29 37.36 37.37
C ASP A 230 10.89 37.96 37.18
N GLY A 231 10.24 37.62 36.07
CA GLY A 231 8.90 38.13 35.72
C GLY A 231 8.81 39.61 35.34
N PHE A 232 9.91 40.36 35.41
CA PHE A 232 9.99 41.74 34.94
C PHE A 232 10.53 41.80 33.51
N PHE A 233 9.98 42.70 32.70
CA PHE A 233 10.59 43.05 31.41
C PHE A 233 11.87 43.85 31.64
N ILE A 234 12.97 43.39 31.06
CA ILE A 234 14.28 43.99 31.29
C ILE A 234 14.44 45.13 30.29
N THR A 235 14.61 46.34 30.80
CA THR A 235 14.97 47.50 29.98
C THR A 235 16.49 47.64 29.97
N GLU A 236 17.12 47.54 28.79
CA GLU A 236 18.57 47.66 28.63
C GLU A 236 18.92 48.91 27.81
N GLY A 237 19.72 49.79 28.40
CA GLY A 237 20.17 51.05 27.81
C GLY A 237 21.62 51.01 27.29
N SER A 238 22.31 49.89 27.44
CA SER A 238 23.73 49.72 27.14
C SER A 238 23.91 48.69 26.03
N TYR A 239 24.76 49.02 25.05
CA TYR A 239 25.16 48.07 24.00
C TYR A 239 25.75 46.80 24.63
N PRO A 240 25.37 45.57 24.18
CA PRO A 240 24.66 45.25 22.94
C PRO A 240 23.12 45.29 23.00
N TYR A 241 22.53 45.82 24.08
CA TYR A 241 21.08 45.87 24.30
C TYR A 241 20.45 44.48 24.36
N ASP A 242 21.05 43.63 25.18
CA ASP A 242 20.58 42.29 25.49
C ASP A 242 20.05 42.24 26.92
N TRP A 243 19.01 41.45 27.15
CA TRP A 243 18.46 41.21 28.47
C TRP A 243 19.35 40.30 29.33
N LEU A 244 20.32 39.62 28.70
CA LEU A 244 21.26 38.70 29.32
C LEU A 244 22.72 39.13 29.07
N THR A 245 23.52 39.19 30.15
CA THR A 245 24.95 39.44 30.09
C THR A 245 25.76 38.34 30.80
N PRO A 246 26.70 37.66 30.11
CA PRO A 246 27.02 37.78 28.68
C PRO A 246 25.90 37.24 27.78
N GLN A 247 25.82 37.72 26.52
CA GLN A 247 24.86 37.22 25.53
C GLN A 247 25.04 35.70 25.30
N ASP A 248 23.95 35.00 25.00
CA ASP A 248 23.96 33.58 24.63
C ASP A 248 23.16 33.33 23.34
N ASP A 249 23.87 32.90 22.30
CA ASP A 249 23.31 32.63 20.97
C ASP A 249 22.62 31.27 20.87
N ASN A 250 22.81 30.39 21.87
CA ASN A 250 22.30 29.01 21.84
C ASN A 250 20.86 28.89 22.39
N LEU A 251 20.24 30.00 22.78
CA LEU A 251 18.86 30.05 23.23
C LEU A 251 17.90 29.95 22.04
N TRP A 252 16.74 29.30 22.25
CA TRP A 252 15.69 29.08 21.23
C TRP A 252 16.12 28.25 20.00
N GLN A 253 17.20 27.47 20.10
CA GLN A 253 17.71 26.68 18.97
C GLN A 253 17.02 25.30 18.86
N GLY A 254 15.95 25.24 18.08
CA GLY A 254 15.24 24.00 17.76
C GLY A 254 14.14 23.63 18.76
N VAL A 255 13.46 22.50 18.53
CA VAL A 255 12.34 22.02 19.38
C VAL A 255 12.78 21.77 20.82
N SER A 256 13.95 21.15 21.00
CA SER A 256 14.56 20.91 22.31
C SER A 256 15.52 22.04 22.75
N GLY A 257 15.43 23.21 22.09
CA GLY A 257 16.29 24.34 22.39
C GLY A 257 16.05 24.89 23.80
N THR A 258 17.12 25.29 24.47
CA THR A 258 17.04 25.96 25.78
C THR A 258 16.11 27.18 25.68
N ASN A 259 15.24 27.33 26.69
CA ASN A 259 14.28 28.42 26.81
C ASN A 259 13.21 28.52 25.70
N ASN A 260 13.05 27.52 24.83
CA ASN A 260 11.99 27.49 23.83
C ASN A 260 10.60 27.69 24.50
N PRO A 261 9.89 28.81 24.23
CA PRO A 261 8.62 29.11 24.89
C PRO A 261 7.44 28.41 24.20
N CYS A 262 7.67 27.79 23.03
CA CYS A 262 6.64 27.12 22.27
C CYS A 262 6.19 25.80 22.92
N PRO A 263 4.95 25.35 22.66
CA PRO A 263 4.48 24.04 23.10
C PRO A 263 5.37 22.88 22.61
N SER A 264 5.26 21.72 23.26
CA SER A 264 5.98 20.51 22.84
C SER A 264 5.76 20.19 21.36
N GLY A 265 6.84 19.88 20.64
CA GLY A 265 6.80 19.64 19.18
C GLY A 265 6.78 20.91 18.33
N TYR A 266 6.81 22.09 18.95
CA TYR A 266 6.89 23.36 18.27
C TYR A 266 8.17 24.11 18.67
N ARG A 267 8.61 25.00 17.79
CA ARG A 267 9.75 25.90 18.03
C ARG A 267 9.51 27.26 17.38
N LEU A 268 10.42 28.20 17.64
CA LEU A 268 10.47 29.40 16.82
C LEU A 268 10.91 29.06 15.38
N PRO A 269 10.33 29.74 14.38
CA PRO A 269 10.75 29.66 12.99
C PRO A 269 12.13 30.29 12.76
N THR A 270 12.85 29.78 11.79
CA THR A 270 14.09 30.39 11.28
C THR A 270 13.79 31.57 10.34
N GLU A 271 14.80 32.39 10.05
CA GLU A 271 14.68 33.49 9.07
C GLU A 271 14.22 32.95 7.72
N ALA A 272 14.77 31.82 7.27
CA ALA A 272 14.41 31.18 6.01
C ALA A 272 12.93 30.75 5.97
N GLU A 273 12.40 30.27 7.10
CA GLU A 273 10.99 29.86 7.18
C GLU A 273 10.04 31.07 7.21
N TRP A 274 10.42 32.15 7.90
CA TRP A 274 9.68 33.40 7.82
C TRP A 274 9.71 34.03 6.44
N GLU A 275 10.85 33.97 5.76
CA GLU A 275 10.99 34.48 4.39
C GLU A 275 10.13 33.68 3.41
N ALA A 276 10.11 32.35 3.53
CA ALA A 276 9.23 31.49 2.74
C ALA A 276 7.74 31.77 3.02
N GLU A 277 7.37 31.96 4.29
CA GLU A 277 6.01 32.37 4.67
C GLU A 277 5.64 33.72 4.06
N ARG A 278 6.47 34.75 4.28
CA ARG A 278 6.25 36.13 3.81
C ARG A 278 6.09 36.20 2.29
N THR A 279 6.91 35.47 1.56
CA THR A 279 6.87 35.44 0.08
C THR A 279 5.67 34.68 -0.48
N SER A 280 4.96 33.90 0.33
CA SER A 280 3.71 33.24 -0.07
C SER A 280 2.48 34.17 -0.02
N TRP A 281 2.60 35.35 0.59
CA TRP A 281 1.47 36.27 0.76
C TRP A 281 1.05 36.92 -0.56
N SER A 282 -0.24 37.25 -0.66
CA SER A 282 -0.80 37.93 -1.83
C SER A 282 -0.25 39.36 -2.02
N SER A 283 0.21 39.99 -0.94
CA SER A 283 0.88 41.28 -0.96
C SER A 283 1.94 41.34 0.14
N ASN A 284 3.07 41.99 -0.13
CA ASN A 284 4.19 42.04 0.80
C ASN A 284 4.02 43.16 1.85
N ASN A 285 2.96 43.10 2.67
CA ASN A 285 2.63 44.09 3.69
C ASN A 285 1.68 43.51 4.76
N ALA A 286 1.22 44.34 5.70
CA ALA A 286 0.30 43.93 6.76
C ALA A 286 -1.04 43.35 6.26
N ALA A 287 -1.54 43.80 5.10
CA ALA A 287 -2.77 43.25 4.54
C ALA A 287 -2.55 41.81 4.04
N GLY A 288 -1.41 41.54 3.38
CA GLY A 288 -1.03 40.19 2.98
C GLY A 288 -0.75 39.27 4.17
N ALA A 289 -0.10 39.78 5.22
CA ALA A 289 0.16 39.02 6.45
C ALA A 289 -1.13 38.53 7.13
N PHE A 290 -2.16 39.38 7.17
CA PHE A 290 -3.47 39.01 7.72
C PHE A 290 -4.30 38.15 6.76
N ALA A 291 -4.17 38.36 5.45
CA ALA A 291 -4.84 37.54 4.44
C ALA A 291 -4.20 36.14 4.27
N SER A 292 -3.01 35.91 4.81
CA SER A 292 -2.36 34.61 4.79
C SER A 292 -3.10 33.59 5.67
N PRO A 293 -2.85 32.29 5.51
CA PRO A 293 -3.42 31.27 6.39
C PRO A 293 -3.15 31.52 7.88
N LEU A 294 -2.01 32.13 8.22
CA LEU A 294 -1.59 32.41 9.61
C LEU A 294 -2.36 33.58 10.25
N LYS A 295 -2.96 34.44 9.43
CA LYS A 295 -3.67 35.66 9.88
C LYS A 295 -2.87 36.49 10.87
N LEU A 296 -1.64 36.86 10.53
CA LEU A 296 -0.74 37.53 11.46
C LEU A 296 -1.25 38.94 11.79
N PRO A 297 -1.53 39.26 13.07
CA PRO A 297 -1.94 40.60 13.46
C PRO A 297 -0.77 41.58 13.61
N VAL A 298 -1.07 42.88 13.52
CA VAL A 298 -0.14 43.99 13.79
C VAL A 298 -0.06 44.28 15.30
N ALA A 299 0.52 43.34 16.02
CA ALA A 299 0.53 43.28 17.49
C ALA A 299 1.44 44.32 18.19
N GLY A 300 2.23 45.08 17.43
CA GLY A 300 3.26 45.98 17.96
C GLY A 300 4.41 45.24 18.62
N ASN A 301 5.20 45.98 19.39
CA ASN A 301 6.38 45.48 20.10
C ASN A 301 6.53 46.19 21.45
N ARG A 302 7.45 45.71 22.29
CA ARG A 302 7.80 46.36 23.55
C ARG A 302 9.23 46.90 23.49
N ASN A 303 9.38 48.16 23.84
CA ASN A 303 10.63 48.91 23.67
C ASN A 303 11.69 48.49 24.70
N ASN A 304 12.89 48.14 24.25
CA ASN A 304 13.97 47.73 25.16
C ASN A 304 14.45 48.84 26.11
N SER A 305 14.27 50.13 25.76
CA SER A 305 14.83 51.22 26.55
C SER A 305 13.96 51.63 27.74
N ASN A 306 12.64 51.45 27.63
CA ASN A 306 11.68 51.94 28.62
C ASN A 306 10.50 51.00 28.88
N GLY A 307 10.39 49.89 28.14
CA GLY A 307 9.33 48.89 28.30
C GLY A 307 7.95 49.34 27.82
N SER A 308 7.83 50.44 27.07
CA SER A 308 6.56 50.90 26.51
C SER A 308 6.11 50.00 25.35
N LEU A 309 4.80 49.92 25.13
CA LEU A 309 4.23 49.27 23.96
C LEU A 309 4.22 50.24 22.79
N ASP A 310 4.96 49.91 21.74
CA ASP A 310 5.07 50.71 20.52
C ASP A 310 4.25 50.08 19.38
N ASN A 311 3.71 50.93 18.51
CA ASN A 311 3.13 50.55 17.20
C ASN A 311 1.99 49.52 17.23
N VAL A 312 1.32 49.35 18.37
CA VAL A 312 0.17 48.46 18.53
C VAL A 312 -0.92 48.83 17.52
N GLY A 313 -1.38 47.86 16.74
CA GLY A 313 -2.37 48.07 15.68
C GLY A 313 -1.80 48.61 14.37
N SER A 314 -0.49 48.75 14.24
CA SER A 314 0.16 49.33 13.04
C SER A 314 1.32 48.50 12.49
N TYR A 315 2.10 47.85 13.35
CA TYR A 315 3.24 47.01 12.95
C TYR A 315 3.11 45.59 13.52
N GLY A 316 3.51 44.60 12.75
CA GLY A 316 3.82 43.26 13.23
C GLY A 316 5.32 43.11 13.40
N ASN A 317 5.77 42.62 14.54
CA ASN A 317 7.16 42.32 14.86
C ASN A 317 7.23 40.90 15.44
N TYR A 318 7.83 39.98 14.69
CA TYR A 318 7.79 38.54 14.98
C TYR A 318 9.18 37.95 15.03
N TRP A 319 9.55 37.36 16.17
CA TRP A 319 10.88 36.78 16.34
C TRP A 319 11.12 35.57 15.44
N SER A 320 12.39 35.42 15.04
CA SER A 320 12.98 34.19 14.53
C SER A 320 13.95 33.61 15.57
N SER A 321 14.25 32.32 15.49
CA SER A 321 15.39 31.71 16.20
C SER A 321 16.76 32.05 15.58
N THR A 322 16.81 32.67 14.40
CA THR A 322 18.06 32.99 13.71
C THR A 322 18.80 34.16 14.37
N VAL A 323 20.06 33.94 14.71
CA VAL A 323 20.99 34.93 15.27
C VAL A 323 21.68 35.73 14.16
N ASP A 324 21.90 37.03 14.39
CA ASP A 324 22.69 37.91 13.51
C ASP A 324 23.65 38.80 14.32
N GLY A 325 24.84 38.27 14.58
CA GLY A 325 25.83 38.93 15.44
C GLY A 325 25.27 39.15 16.86
N THR A 326 25.32 40.40 17.33
CA THR A 326 24.76 40.78 18.65
C THR A 326 23.23 40.97 18.64
N TYR A 327 22.61 40.82 17.47
CA TYR A 327 21.17 40.93 17.25
C TYR A 327 20.55 39.56 17.02
N SER A 328 19.22 39.55 16.87
CA SER A 328 18.47 38.40 16.36
C SER A 328 17.51 38.83 15.26
N ARG A 329 17.21 37.90 14.35
CA ARG A 329 16.36 38.15 13.19
C ARG A 329 14.89 38.19 13.59
N ASN A 330 14.14 39.05 12.92
CA ASN A 330 12.70 39.15 13.10
C ASN A 330 12.01 39.53 11.78
N LEU A 331 10.78 39.06 11.61
CA LEU A 331 9.88 39.49 10.54
C LEU A 331 9.16 40.76 10.99
N ASP A 332 9.33 41.84 10.23
CA ASP A 332 8.61 43.09 10.40
C ASP A 332 7.64 43.32 9.24
N PHE A 333 6.43 43.77 9.53
CA PHE A 333 5.49 44.21 8.52
C PHE A 333 4.59 45.35 8.98
N TYR A 334 4.18 46.19 8.04
CA TYR A 334 3.32 47.35 8.25
C TYR A 334 2.53 47.65 6.98
N GLY A 335 1.78 48.76 6.95
CA GLY A 335 0.80 49.03 5.88
C GLY A 335 1.35 48.99 4.45
N SER A 336 2.65 49.26 4.25
CA SER A 336 3.25 49.34 2.90
C SER A 336 4.36 48.33 2.63
N ASN A 337 4.87 47.59 3.61
CA ASN A 337 5.96 46.63 3.38
C ASN A 337 6.00 45.50 4.42
N ALA A 338 6.73 44.43 4.08
CA ALA A 338 7.13 43.35 4.97
C ALA A 338 8.57 42.91 4.65
N ILE A 339 9.41 42.68 5.66
CA ILE A 339 10.84 42.38 5.48
C ILE A 339 11.41 41.65 6.70
N MET A 340 12.45 40.84 6.50
CA MET A 340 13.31 40.34 7.58
C MET A 340 14.32 41.41 7.99
N ASN A 341 14.36 41.73 9.28
CA ASN A 341 15.29 42.67 9.89
C ASN A 341 16.08 42.01 11.02
N SER A 342 16.96 42.79 11.64
CA SER A 342 17.67 42.43 12.88
C SER A 342 17.29 43.42 13.97
N ASN A 343 16.95 42.92 15.15
CA ASN A 343 16.59 43.73 16.32
C ASN A 343 17.37 43.30 17.56
N TYR A 344 17.48 44.21 18.52
CA TYR A 344 18.16 43.94 19.79
C TYR A 344 17.37 42.93 20.62
N ARG A 345 18.07 42.02 21.30
CA ARG A 345 17.45 40.89 21.99
C ARG A 345 16.63 41.29 23.22
N ALA A 346 16.85 42.49 23.77
CA ALA A 346 16.01 43.08 24.81
C ALA A 346 14.67 43.65 24.30
N TYR A 347 14.40 43.68 22.99
CA TYR A 347 13.05 44.05 22.50
C TYR A 347 12.03 42.96 22.85
N GLY A 348 10.80 43.37 23.14
CA GLY A 348 9.67 42.45 23.23
C GLY A 348 9.01 42.29 21.86
N GLY A 349 9.11 41.10 21.28
CA GLY A 349 8.52 40.76 19.97
C GLY A 349 7.51 39.63 20.09
N SER A 350 6.58 39.56 19.13
CA SER A 350 5.59 38.49 19.08
C SER A 350 6.25 37.16 18.71
N VAL A 351 5.70 36.04 19.20
CA VAL A 351 6.13 34.70 18.83
C VAL A 351 4.99 33.96 18.13
N ARG A 352 5.30 33.38 16.96
CA ARG A 352 4.42 32.46 16.25
C ARG A 352 5.20 31.16 16.04
N CYS A 353 4.78 30.10 16.70
CA CYS A 353 5.52 28.84 16.68
C CYS A 353 5.22 28.00 15.44
N LEU A 354 6.23 27.26 14.99
CA LEU A 354 6.20 26.33 13.86
C LEU A 354 6.39 24.90 14.39
N LYS A 355 5.61 23.95 13.84
CA LYS A 355 5.69 22.53 14.19
C LYS A 355 6.83 21.87 13.43
N ASP A 356 7.60 21.05 14.12
CA ASP A 356 8.75 20.31 13.58
C ASP A 356 8.59 18.79 13.72
#